data_AF-A0A9C8GN64-F1
#
_entry.id   AF-A0A9C8GN64-F1
#
_cell.length_a   1.000
_cell.length_b   1.000
_cell.length_c   1.000
_cell.angle_alpha   90.00
_cell.angle_beta   90.00
_cell.angle_gamma   90.00
#
_symmetry.space_group_name_H-M   'P 1'
#
loop_
_entity.id
_entity.type
_entity.pdbx_description
1 polymer ?
#
loop_
_entity_poly.entity_id
_entity_poly.type
_entity_poly.pdbx_seq_one_letter_code
_entity_poly.pdbx_strand_id
1 'polypeptide(L)'
;MSQEMSVRAREIARRVARAHAIAEKSDSYVSRSKTQAETLVRIRSLDKTQIRGLETVAHTTDKVSDVTNWLKLRVGRDEKRNKWAREGIGRELLTVLEGLRDDARDIAAQIKQEYPLPDEDADLERQVHLRLIREYLKHLVAHFEYRKGEESG
;
A
#
# COMPACT_ATOMS: atom_id res chain seq x y z
N MET A 1 14.43 36.29 1.75
CA MET A 1 13.68 36.42 0.47
C MET A 1 14.20 35.56 -0.68
N SER A 2 15.39 35.78 -1.28
CA SER A 2 15.81 35.01 -2.47
C SER A 2 16.09 33.51 -2.19
N GLN A 3 16.72 33.20 -1.04
CA GLN A 3 16.99 31.81 -0.63
C GLN A 3 15.72 31.05 -0.19
N GLU A 4 14.81 31.68 0.54
CA GLU A 4 13.54 31.05 0.98
C GLU A 4 12.64 30.69 -0.20
N MET A 5 12.54 31.56 -1.21
CA MET A 5 11.81 31.27 -2.44
C MET A 5 12.42 30.09 -3.21
N SER A 6 13.75 29.93 -3.16
CA SER A 6 14.46 28.80 -3.78
C SER A 6 14.21 27.47 -3.04
N VAL A 7 14.14 27.49 -1.70
CA VAL A 7 13.83 26.29 -0.89
C VAL A 7 12.40 25.83 -1.14
N ARG A 8 11.42 26.74 -1.11
CA ARG A 8 10.01 26.42 -1.35
C ARG A 8 9.78 25.80 -2.73
N ALA A 9 10.48 26.29 -3.75
CA ALA A 9 10.41 25.72 -5.10
C ALA A 9 10.92 24.27 -5.13
N ARG A 10 12.02 23.97 -4.42
CA ARG A 10 12.55 22.60 -4.30
C ARG A 10 11.61 21.68 -3.52
N GLU A 11 10.98 22.17 -2.45
CA GLU A 11 9.97 21.40 -1.70
C GLU A 11 8.77 21.00 -2.57
N ILE A 12 8.28 21.94 -3.39
CA ILE A 12 7.20 21.67 -4.34
C ILE A 12 7.64 20.65 -5.39
N ALA A 13 8.82 20.82 -5.99
CA ALA A 13 9.36 19.89 -6.97
C ALA A 13 9.51 18.48 -6.37
N ARG A 14 10.05 18.37 -5.15
CA ARG A 14 10.17 17.11 -4.40
C ARG A 14 8.81 16.45 -4.16
N ARG A 15 7.78 17.23 -3.78
CA ARG A 15 6.42 16.72 -3.58
C ARG A 15 5.81 16.19 -4.87
N VAL A 16 6.01 16.88 -5.99
CA VAL A 16 5.53 16.46 -7.32
C VAL A 16 6.25 15.20 -7.78
N ALA A 17 7.58 15.17 -7.70
CA ALA A 17 8.40 14.00 -8.05
C ALA A 17 8.00 12.78 -7.24
N ARG A 18 7.78 12.94 -5.93
CA ARG A 18 7.26 11.89 -5.06
C ARG A 18 5.90 11.36 -5.53
N ALA A 19 4.96 12.24 -5.83
CA ALA A 19 3.63 11.84 -6.29
C ALA A 19 3.70 11.09 -7.63
N HIS A 20 4.54 11.56 -8.55
CA HIS A 20 4.74 10.92 -9.86
C HIS A 20 5.36 9.53 -9.72
N ALA A 21 6.47 9.40 -8.99
CA ALA A 21 7.14 8.12 -8.79
C ALA A 21 6.22 7.07 -8.13
N ILE A 22 5.40 7.49 -7.17
CA ILE A 22 4.39 6.61 -6.54
C ILE A 22 3.30 6.20 -7.53
N ALA A 23 2.83 7.11 -8.37
CA ALA A 23 1.81 6.81 -9.38
C ALA A 23 2.33 5.81 -10.42
N GLU A 24 3.52 6.05 -10.96
CA GLU A 24 4.18 5.15 -11.90
C GLU A 24 4.37 3.75 -11.29
N LYS A 25 4.82 3.69 -10.04
CA LYS A 25 4.98 2.41 -9.36
C LYS A 25 3.64 1.74 -9.04
N SER A 26 2.61 2.51 -8.69
CA SER A 26 1.25 2.01 -8.45
C SER A 26 0.69 1.27 -9.67
N ASP A 27 0.93 1.76 -10.88
CA ASP A 27 0.47 1.11 -12.11
C ASP A 27 1.10 -0.28 -12.28
N SER A 28 2.36 -0.46 -11.85
CA SER A 28 3.02 -1.78 -11.87
C SER A 28 2.37 -2.80 -10.92
N TYR A 29 1.62 -2.34 -9.90
CA TYR A 29 0.95 -3.21 -8.94
C TYR A 29 -0.41 -3.73 -9.41
N VAL A 30 -0.98 -3.18 -10.49
CA VAL A 30 -2.31 -3.56 -10.98
C VAL A 30 -2.39 -5.06 -11.23
N SER A 31 -1.46 -5.62 -11.99
CA SER A 31 -1.44 -7.06 -12.31
C SER A 31 -1.35 -7.93 -11.04
N ARG A 32 -0.42 -7.61 -10.14
CA ARG A 32 -0.22 -8.37 -8.90
C ARG A 32 -1.42 -8.29 -7.96
N SER A 33 -1.99 -7.10 -7.80
CA SER A 33 -3.17 -6.88 -6.97
C SER A 33 -4.40 -7.60 -7.52
N LYS A 34 -4.56 -7.67 -8.85
CA LYS A 34 -5.59 -8.47 -9.52
C LYS A 34 -5.47 -9.97 -9.20
N THR A 35 -4.28 -10.56 -9.37
CA THR A 35 -4.06 -11.98 -9.04
C THR A 35 -4.34 -12.28 -7.57
N GLN A 36 -3.94 -11.37 -6.67
CA GLN A 36 -4.24 -11.50 -5.26
C GLN A 36 -5.76 -11.42 -4.99
N ALA A 37 -6.46 -10.49 -5.64
CA ALA A 37 -7.92 -10.37 -5.53
C ALA A 37 -8.65 -11.62 -6.02
N GLU A 38 -8.23 -12.19 -7.15
CA GLU A 38 -8.78 -13.45 -7.68
C GLU A 38 -8.62 -14.61 -6.68
N THR A 39 -7.51 -14.65 -5.96
CA THR A 39 -7.27 -15.63 -4.89
C THR A 39 -8.20 -15.39 -3.70
N LEU A 40 -8.36 -14.14 -3.27
CA LEU A 40 -9.24 -13.76 -2.16
C LEU A 40 -10.72 -14.08 -2.44
N VAL A 41 -11.19 -13.86 -3.66
CA VAL A 41 -12.60 -14.07 -4.06
C VAL A 41 -13.04 -15.53 -3.90
N ARG A 42 -12.11 -16.48 -4.11
CA ARG A 42 -12.35 -17.93 -3.95
C ARG A 42 -12.71 -18.31 -2.51
N ILE A 43 -12.38 -17.46 -1.55
CA ILE A 43 -12.67 -17.67 -0.13
C ILE A 43 -14.07 -17.12 0.18
N ARG A 44 -15.07 -18.00 0.15
CA ARG A 44 -16.49 -17.63 0.33
C ARG A 44 -16.79 -16.89 1.64
N SER A 45 -16.05 -17.18 2.70
CA SER A 45 -16.18 -16.57 4.04
C SER A 45 -15.49 -15.21 4.18
N LEU A 46 -14.76 -14.76 3.14
CA LEU A 46 -14.16 -13.44 3.07
C LEU A 46 -15.12 -12.51 2.32
N ASP A 47 -15.61 -11.48 3.00
CA ASP A 47 -16.55 -10.51 2.43
C ASP A 47 -15.90 -9.15 2.14
N LYS A 48 -16.65 -8.31 1.40
CA LYS A 48 -16.21 -6.95 1.03
C LYS A 48 -15.89 -6.07 2.25
N THR A 49 -16.58 -6.28 3.37
CA THR A 49 -16.38 -5.49 4.60
C THR A 49 -15.00 -5.77 5.18
N GLN A 50 -14.52 -7.01 5.12
CA GLN A 50 -13.18 -7.35 5.60
C GLN A 50 -12.09 -6.71 4.73
N ILE A 51 -12.23 -6.76 3.40
CA ILE A 51 -11.26 -6.16 2.47
C ILE A 51 -11.24 -4.64 2.59
N ARG A 52 -12.41 -3.98 2.58
CA ARG A 52 -12.53 -2.53 2.83
C ARG A 52 -12.00 -2.13 4.20
N GLY A 53 -12.17 -2.97 5.22
CA GLY A 53 -11.63 -2.72 6.56
C GLY A 53 -10.11 -2.56 6.55
N LEU A 54 -9.40 -3.36 5.76
CA LEU A 54 -7.95 -3.25 5.59
C LEU A 54 -7.56 -1.96 4.88
N GLU A 55 -8.26 -1.63 3.78
CA GLU A 55 -8.04 -0.38 3.03
C GLU A 55 -8.28 0.85 3.92
N THR A 56 -9.39 0.88 4.65
CA THR A 56 -9.71 1.96 5.60
C THR A 56 -8.58 2.16 6.60
N VAL A 57 -8.09 1.09 7.24
CA VAL A 57 -6.97 1.18 8.20
C VAL A 57 -5.73 1.78 7.54
N ALA A 58 -5.39 1.35 6.33
CA ALA A 58 -4.27 1.92 5.59
C ALA A 58 -4.45 3.42 5.30
N HIS A 59 -5.67 3.87 5.00
CA HIS A 59 -5.97 5.27 4.72
C HIS A 59 -6.07 6.16 5.96
N THR A 60 -6.38 5.61 7.13
CA THR A 60 -6.58 6.39 8.37
C THR A 60 -5.38 6.39 9.31
N THR A 61 -4.43 5.48 9.15
CA THR A 61 -3.22 5.44 9.97
C THR A 61 -2.07 6.23 9.33
N ASP A 62 -1.17 6.73 10.16
CA ASP A 62 0.14 7.22 9.76
C ASP A 62 1.25 6.19 10.01
N LYS A 63 0.94 4.93 10.39
CA LYS A 63 1.93 3.90 10.70
C LYS A 63 1.74 2.63 9.86
N VAL A 64 2.79 2.21 9.17
CA VAL A 64 2.83 0.92 8.43
C VAL A 64 2.55 -0.27 9.37
N SER A 65 3.01 -0.19 10.62
CA SER A 65 2.78 -1.23 11.63
C SER A 65 1.29 -1.46 11.89
N ASP A 66 0.44 -0.44 11.81
CA ASP A 66 -0.98 -0.60 12.11
C ASP A 66 -1.68 -1.42 11.03
N VAL A 67 -1.30 -1.20 9.77
CA VAL A 67 -1.80 -1.98 8.62
C VAL A 67 -1.37 -3.45 8.74
N THR A 68 -0.08 -3.68 8.96
CA THR A 68 0.46 -5.05 9.05
C THR A 68 -0.04 -5.77 10.31
N ASN A 69 -0.17 -5.09 11.44
CA ASN A 69 -0.72 -5.65 12.67
C ASN A 69 -2.20 -5.98 12.56
N TRP A 70 -2.98 -5.14 11.87
CA TRP A 70 -4.38 -5.46 11.58
C TRP A 70 -4.49 -6.80 10.86
N LEU A 71 -3.67 -7.02 9.83
CA LEU A 71 -3.68 -8.26 9.06
C LEU A 71 -3.18 -9.45 9.90
N LYS A 72 -2.07 -9.27 10.64
CA LYS A 72 -1.53 -10.29 11.58
C LYS A 72 -2.58 -10.73 12.60
N LEU A 73 -3.33 -9.80 13.19
CA LEU A 73 -4.40 -10.10 14.13
C LEU A 73 -5.56 -10.86 13.48
N ARG A 74 -5.94 -10.55 12.24
CA ARG A 74 -7.00 -11.27 11.52
C ARG A 74 -6.56 -12.68 11.13
N VAL A 75 -5.31 -12.86 10.73
CA VAL A 75 -4.73 -14.19 10.47
C VAL A 75 -4.65 -14.99 11.76
N GLY A 76 -4.15 -14.40 12.85
CA GLY A 76 -3.96 -15.08 14.13
C GLY A 76 -5.26 -15.49 14.83
N ARG A 77 -6.34 -14.72 14.64
CA ARG A 77 -7.67 -15.01 15.23
C ARG A 77 -8.57 -15.90 14.35
N ASP A 78 -8.12 -16.27 13.16
CA ASP A 78 -8.87 -17.15 12.25
C ASP A 78 -8.62 -18.63 12.61
N GLU A 79 -9.13 -19.06 13.77
CA GLU A 79 -8.94 -20.43 14.30
C GLU A 79 -9.44 -21.51 13.34
N LYS A 80 -10.54 -21.23 12.64
CA LYS A 80 -11.14 -22.14 11.66
C LYS A 80 -10.40 -22.16 10.32
N ARG A 81 -9.40 -21.28 10.14
CA ARG A 81 -8.56 -21.14 8.95
C ARG A 81 -9.38 -21.08 7.66
N ASN A 82 -10.53 -20.42 7.72
CA ASN A 82 -11.45 -20.33 6.59
C ASN A 82 -11.55 -18.91 6.02
N LYS A 83 -10.84 -17.93 6.60
CA LYS A 83 -10.76 -16.54 6.12
C LYS A 83 -9.31 -16.20 5.79
N TRP A 84 -8.71 -15.25 6.49
CA TRP A 84 -7.37 -14.74 6.25
C TRP A 84 -6.25 -15.77 6.48
N ALA A 85 -6.47 -16.79 7.32
CA ALA A 85 -5.49 -17.85 7.54
C ALA A 85 -5.64 -19.02 6.55
N ARG A 86 -6.71 -19.03 5.74
CA ARG A 86 -6.95 -20.07 4.74
C ARG A 86 -5.82 -20.07 3.72
N GLU A 87 -5.24 -21.23 3.47
CA GLU A 87 -4.23 -21.43 2.42
C GLU A 87 -3.04 -20.44 2.47
N GLY A 88 -2.81 -19.76 3.60
CA GLY A 88 -1.72 -18.79 3.74
C GLY A 88 -1.97 -17.40 3.13
N ILE A 89 -3.14 -17.15 2.55
CA ILE A 89 -3.42 -15.93 1.76
C ILE A 89 -3.19 -14.61 2.51
N GLY A 90 -3.51 -14.53 3.81
CA GLY A 90 -3.24 -13.35 4.62
C GLY A 90 -1.75 -13.16 4.93
N ARG A 91 -0.96 -14.24 4.98
CA ARG A 91 0.50 -14.17 5.10
C ARG A 91 1.14 -13.75 3.79
N GLU A 92 0.65 -14.24 2.66
CA GLU A 92 1.10 -13.82 1.34
C GLU A 92 0.86 -12.33 1.10
N LEU A 93 -0.34 -11.84 1.43
CA LEU A 93 -0.64 -10.41 1.37
C LEU A 93 0.28 -9.62 2.31
N LEU A 94 0.53 -10.10 3.52
CA LEU A 94 1.48 -9.45 4.44
C LEU A 94 2.87 -9.33 3.82
N THR A 95 3.40 -10.42 3.23
CA THR A 95 4.69 -10.42 2.53
C THR A 95 4.71 -9.44 1.37
N VAL A 96 3.61 -9.32 0.61
CA VAL A 96 3.47 -8.31 -0.44
C VAL A 96 3.62 -6.91 0.14
N LEU A 97 2.84 -6.57 1.17
CA LEU A 97 2.85 -5.24 1.78
C LEU A 97 4.19 -4.88 2.41
N GLU A 98 4.85 -5.84 3.07
CA GLU A 98 6.19 -5.66 3.65
C GLU A 98 7.24 -5.48 2.54
N GLY A 99 7.12 -6.21 1.41
CA GLY A 99 8.02 -6.11 0.25
C GLY A 99 7.95 -4.78 -0.49
N LEU A 100 6.83 -4.04 -0.44
CA LEU A 100 6.73 -2.69 -1.02
C LEU A 100 7.72 -1.69 -0.41
N ARG A 101 8.40 -2.07 0.69
CA ARG A 101 9.43 -1.26 1.32
C ARG A 101 10.66 -1.09 0.45
N ASP A 102 11.03 -2.10 -0.35
CA ASP A 102 12.21 -1.98 -1.23
C ASP A 102 11.94 -0.95 -2.32
N ASP A 103 10.75 -0.98 -2.93
CA ASP A 103 10.29 0.04 -3.87
C ASP A 103 10.27 1.45 -3.23
N ALA A 104 9.84 1.53 -1.96
CA ALA A 104 9.84 2.79 -1.22
C ALA A 104 11.25 3.34 -0.97
N ARG A 105 12.21 2.45 -0.68
CA ARG A 105 13.62 2.80 -0.47
C ARG A 105 14.22 3.38 -1.74
N ASP A 106 13.98 2.72 -2.87
CA ASP A 106 14.50 3.14 -4.17
C ASP A 106 13.93 4.52 -4.57
N ILE A 107 12.61 4.69 -4.46
CA ILE A 107 11.95 5.98 -4.72
C ILE A 107 12.47 7.07 -3.78
N ALA A 108 12.61 6.78 -2.48
CA ALA A 108 13.11 7.76 -1.51
C ALA A 108 14.56 8.17 -1.78
N ALA A 109 15.42 7.21 -2.15
CA ALA A 109 16.81 7.46 -2.50
C ALA A 109 16.93 8.33 -3.76
N GLN A 110 16.17 8.00 -4.81
CA GLN A 110 16.13 8.78 -6.05
C GLN A 110 15.69 10.22 -5.79
N ILE A 111 14.60 10.42 -5.03
CA ILE A 111 14.09 11.75 -4.70
C ILE A 111 15.10 12.57 -3.91
N LYS A 112 15.80 11.95 -2.94
CA LYS A 112 16.84 12.63 -2.15
C LYS A 112 18.01 13.08 -3.01
N GLN A 113 18.38 12.28 -4.02
CA GLN A 113 19.46 12.59 -4.94
C GLN A 113 19.09 13.70 -5.93
N GLU A 114 17.90 13.65 -6.52
CA GLU A 114 17.46 14.61 -7.54
C GLU A 114 17.00 15.95 -6.95
N TYR A 115 16.42 15.93 -5.73
CA TYR A 115 15.84 17.09 -5.07
C TYR A 115 16.37 17.25 -3.64
N PRO A 116 17.68 17.52 -3.47
CA PRO A 116 18.28 17.68 -2.15
C PRO A 116 17.66 18.89 -1.43
N LEU A 117 17.28 18.67 -0.16
CA LEU A 117 16.90 19.72 0.77
C LEU A 117 17.96 19.84 1.87
N PRO A 118 18.10 21.02 2.51
CA PRO A 118 19.05 21.22 3.61
C PRO A 118 18.81 20.25 4.78
N ASP A 119 17.53 19.94 5.05
CA ASP A 119 17.11 18.97 6.04
C ASP A 119 16.76 17.64 5.38
N GLU A 120 17.45 16.58 5.80
CA GLU A 120 17.15 15.24 5.35
C GLU A 120 15.84 14.75 5.98
N ASP A 121 14.82 14.56 5.16
CA ASP A 121 13.59 13.89 5.59
C ASP A 121 13.90 12.41 5.84
N ALA A 122 14.26 12.10 7.08
CA ALA A 122 14.54 10.75 7.56
C ALA A 122 13.31 9.82 7.45
N ASP A 123 12.11 10.39 7.36
CA ASP A 123 10.85 9.67 7.34
C ASP A 123 10.29 9.44 5.94
N LEU A 124 10.97 9.95 4.90
CA LEU A 124 10.51 9.87 3.51
C LEU A 124 10.24 8.43 3.06
N GLU A 125 11.16 7.48 3.33
CA GLU A 125 10.98 6.06 2.97
C GLU A 125 9.69 5.51 3.57
N ARG A 126 9.45 5.77 4.86
CA ARG A 126 8.26 5.28 5.56
C ARG A 126 6.97 5.88 5.00
N GLN A 127 6.98 7.18 4.69
CA GLN A 127 5.83 7.86 4.07
C GLN A 127 5.53 7.30 2.68
N VAL A 128 6.56 7.07 1.86
CA VAL A 128 6.43 6.45 0.54
C VAL A 128 5.90 5.02 0.69
N HIS A 129 6.44 4.22 1.61
CA HIS A 129 6.01 2.84 1.84
C HIS A 129 4.52 2.76 2.20
N LEU A 130 4.08 3.60 3.15
CA LEU A 130 2.66 3.66 3.51
C LEU A 130 1.79 4.09 2.33
N ARG A 131 2.26 5.01 1.49
CA ARG A 131 1.53 5.43 0.30
C ARG A 131 1.43 4.33 -0.75
N LEU A 132 2.50 3.57 -0.99
CA LEU A 132 2.48 2.41 -1.90
C LEU A 132 1.54 1.32 -1.39
N ILE A 133 1.48 1.07 -0.08
CA ILE A 133 0.50 0.16 0.54
C ILE A 133 -0.93 0.61 0.23
N ARG A 134 -1.24 1.90 0.40
CA ARG A 134 -2.57 2.46 0.11
C ARG A 134 -2.94 2.25 -1.36
N GLU A 135 -2.04 2.56 -2.28
CA GLU A 135 -2.30 2.36 -3.72
C GLU A 135 -2.47 0.89 -4.09
N TYR A 136 -1.65 -0.02 -3.52
CA TYR A 136 -1.81 -1.46 -3.72
C TYR A 136 -3.18 -1.96 -3.24
N LEU A 137 -3.59 -1.55 -2.04
CA LEU A 137 -4.87 -1.97 -1.44
C LEU A 137 -6.06 -1.40 -2.21
N LYS A 138 -5.97 -0.17 -2.73
CA LYS A 138 -6.99 0.41 -3.60
C LYS A 138 -7.26 -0.45 -4.84
N HIS A 139 -6.22 -0.89 -5.54
CA HIS A 139 -6.38 -1.79 -6.69
C HIS A 139 -6.92 -3.17 -6.27
N LEU A 140 -6.43 -3.70 -5.16
CA LEU A 140 -6.89 -4.98 -4.60
C LEU A 140 -8.39 -4.97 -4.30
N VAL A 141 -8.88 -3.92 -3.62
CA VAL A 141 -10.30 -3.76 -3.25
C VAL A 141 -11.14 -3.62 -4.52
N ALA A 142 -10.73 -2.77 -5.46
CA ALA A 142 -11.45 -2.58 -6.71
C ALA A 142 -11.62 -3.90 -7.49
N HIS A 143 -10.54 -4.67 -7.63
CA HIS A 143 -10.60 -5.97 -8.30
C HIS A 143 -11.43 -7.01 -7.53
N PHE A 144 -11.29 -7.06 -6.21
CA PHE A 144 -12.06 -7.98 -5.37
C PHE A 144 -13.57 -7.72 -5.51
N GLU A 145 -13.98 -6.45 -5.43
CA GLU A 145 -15.39 -6.06 -5.55
C GLU A 145 -15.96 -6.32 -6.93
N TYR A 146 -15.22 -5.95 -7.98
CA TYR A 146 -15.62 -6.23 -9.36
C TYR A 146 -15.90 -7.72 -9.55
N ARG A 147 -14.97 -8.58 -9.13
CA ARG A 147 -15.10 -10.04 -9.26
C ARG A 147 -16.21 -10.62 -8.40
N LYS A 148 -16.41 -10.14 -7.16
CA LYS A 148 -17.53 -10.57 -6.32
C LYS A 148 -18.89 -10.17 -6.89
N GLY A 149 -18.96 -9.00 -7.53
CA GLY A 149 -20.14 -8.54 -8.26
C GLY A 149 -20.49 -9.49 -9.41
N GLU A 150 -19.51 -9.90 -10.20
CA GLU A 150 -19.69 -10.86 -11.30
C GLU A 150 -20.11 -12.27 -10.82
N GLU A 151 -19.71 -12.72 -9.63
CA GLU A 151 -20.14 -14.02 -9.07
C GLU A 151 -21.60 -14.01 -8.55
N SER A 152 -22.19 -12.83 -8.34
CA SER A 152 -23.49 -12.66 -7.68
C SER A 152 -24.63 -12.28 -8.64
N GLY A 153 -24.32 -12.05 -9.92
CA GLY A 153 -25.29 -11.81 -10.99
C GLY A 153 -25.41 -13.02 -11.91
#